data_AF-A0A7X3XWK5-F1
#
_entry.id   AF-A0A7X3XWK5-F1
#
_cell.length_a   1.000
_cell.length_b   1.000
_cell.length_c   1.000
_cell.angle_alpha   90.00
_cell.angle_beta   90.00
_cell.angle_gamma   90.00
#
_symmetry.space_group_name_H-M   'P 1'
#
loop_
_entity.id
_entity.type
_entity.pdbx_description
1 polymer ?
#
loop_
_entity_poly.entity_id
_entity_poly.type
_entity_poly.pdbx_seq_one_letter_code
_entity_poly.pdbx_strand_id
1 'polypeptide(L)'
;MGNIALIGHSRGGEAVALAAAFNRLTRYPDDASLEFDFGFDIRSVISIAPVDGQYLPADRRAPLRDFNYLVFHGSHDGDVTSFHGLRIFNRLQFASGSDMFKSAVYVYRANHGQWNTVWGAHDNGPRSPRILALDGLLPPEDQREFGRVFVSAFLDITLKGDDRYRPLFRDHRVAGAWLPKTMYITRFMDSSFRPLADFEEDIDVTTGSAPGVTLHGADFSTWREGRLDLRSSNRATTSSSQLNQALWLAWNNSYRGSDDPAPPAAFTFSLPAGLAEEWSVGPETTLEMHVGALDDEPGPRDHPDAEEEDEGGE
;
A
#
# COMPACT_ATOMS: atom_id res chain seq x y z
N MET A 1 6.09 -16.49 26.62
CA MET A 1 6.95 -15.96 25.54
C MET A 1 6.36 -14.64 25.11
N GLY A 2 7.11 -13.54 25.19
CA GLY A 2 6.65 -12.21 24.77
C GLY A 2 7.43 -11.74 23.55
N ASN A 3 6.88 -10.78 22.80
CA ASN A 3 7.51 -10.10 21.66
C ASN A 3 7.95 -11.04 20.53
N ILE A 4 6.99 -11.68 19.86
CA ILE A 4 7.24 -12.59 18.74
C ILE A 4 7.13 -11.84 17.42
N ALA A 5 8.07 -12.10 16.51
CA ALA A 5 7.98 -11.73 15.10
C ALA A 5 7.88 -12.98 14.21
N LEU A 6 7.07 -12.89 13.16
CA LEU A 6 6.99 -13.89 12.10
C LEU A 6 7.57 -13.32 10.81
N ILE A 7 8.43 -14.08 10.13
CA ILE A 7 9.08 -13.65 8.88
C ILE A 7 8.81 -14.71 7.81
N GLY A 8 8.36 -14.28 6.65
CA GLY A 8 8.03 -15.18 5.55
C GLY A 8 8.43 -14.62 4.19
N HIS A 9 8.84 -15.50 3.27
CA HIS A 9 9.22 -15.14 1.90
C HIS A 9 8.26 -15.76 0.89
N SER A 10 7.87 -15.01 -0.15
CA SER A 10 6.99 -15.51 -1.22
C SER A 10 5.64 -15.97 -0.64
N ARG A 11 5.23 -17.22 -0.90
CA ARG A 11 4.11 -17.89 -0.22
C ARG A 11 4.18 -17.86 1.30
N GLY A 12 5.39 -17.97 1.85
CA GLY A 12 5.60 -17.84 3.29
C GLY A 12 5.26 -16.45 3.81
N GLY A 13 5.43 -15.41 2.99
CA GLY A 13 5.10 -14.04 3.35
C GLY A 13 3.60 -13.78 3.50
N GLU A 14 2.75 -14.49 2.75
CA GLU A 14 1.30 -14.54 3.00
C GLU A 14 0.99 -15.37 4.25
N ALA A 15 1.65 -16.53 4.39
CA ALA A 15 1.42 -17.46 5.48
C ALA A 15 1.66 -16.85 6.86
N VAL A 16 2.67 -16.00 7.03
CA VAL A 16 2.93 -15.33 8.32
C VAL A 16 1.88 -14.27 8.68
N ALA A 17 1.31 -13.59 7.69
CA ALA A 17 0.19 -12.66 7.92
C ALA A 17 -1.09 -13.43 8.29
N LEU A 18 -1.35 -14.56 7.62
CA LEU A 18 -2.45 -15.46 7.97
C LEU A 18 -2.28 -16.06 9.37
N ALA A 19 -1.07 -16.49 9.72
CA ALA A 19 -0.76 -16.99 11.06
C ALA A 19 -1.03 -15.95 12.14
N ALA A 20 -0.67 -14.68 11.91
CA ALA A 20 -0.99 -13.59 12.83
C ALA A 20 -2.51 -13.37 13.00
N ALA A 21 -3.29 -13.55 11.93
CA ALA A 21 -4.76 -13.50 11.99
C ALA A 21 -5.33 -14.69 12.78
N PHE A 22 -4.87 -15.91 12.46
CA PHE A 22 -5.35 -17.15 13.06
C PHE A 22 -4.97 -17.30 14.53
N ASN A 23 -3.87 -16.70 14.94
CA ASN A 23 -3.41 -16.67 16.32
C ASN A 23 -4.43 -16.08 17.31
N ARG A 24 -5.41 -15.30 16.81
CA ARG A 24 -6.49 -14.69 17.60
C ARG A 24 -7.80 -15.47 17.57
N LEU A 25 -7.85 -16.55 16.79
CA LEU A 25 -9.04 -17.38 16.64
C LEU A 25 -8.97 -18.55 17.62
N THR A 26 -10.13 -19.01 18.06
CA THR A 26 -10.27 -20.21 18.89
C THR A 26 -10.57 -21.46 18.06
N ARG A 27 -10.84 -21.30 16.76
CA ARG A 27 -11.20 -22.38 15.83
C ARG A 27 -10.70 -22.08 14.42
N TYR A 28 -10.47 -23.13 13.63
CA TYR A 28 -10.11 -22.99 12.22
C TYR A 28 -11.31 -22.49 11.38
N PRO A 29 -11.12 -21.48 10.50
CA PRO A 29 -12.23 -20.90 9.74
C PRO A 29 -12.97 -21.85 8.78
N ASP A 30 -12.28 -22.83 8.19
CA ASP A 30 -12.91 -23.73 7.20
C ASP A 30 -13.44 -25.03 7.83
N ASP A 31 -13.04 -25.34 9.07
CA ASP A 31 -13.56 -26.47 9.85
C ASP A 31 -13.51 -26.15 11.35
N ALA A 32 -14.65 -25.73 11.89
CA ALA A 32 -14.77 -25.34 13.29
C ALA A 32 -14.61 -26.52 14.29
N SER A 33 -14.55 -27.77 13.84
CA SER A 33 -14.22 -28.91 14.72
C SER A 33 -12.76 -28.88 15.20
N LEU A 34 -11.90 -28.17 14.47
CA LEU A 34 -10.51 -27.93 14.86
C LEU A 34 -10.43 -26.73 15.80
N GLU A 35 -10.06 -27.00 17.05
CA GLU A 35 -9.83 -25.99 18.08
C GLU A 35 -8.40 -25.47 18.03
N PHE A 36 -8.26 -24.16 18.25
CA PHE A 36 -7.00 -23.47 18.39
C PHE A 36 -6.80 -23.00 19.83
N ASP A 37 -5.58 -23.17 20.32
CA ASP A 37 -5.10 -22.64 21.60
C ASP A 37 -3.71 -22.01 21.38
N PHE A 38 -3.65 -21.06 20.44
CA PHE A 38 -2.41 -20.36 20.09
C PHE A 38 -2.11 -19.22 21.07
N GLY A 39 -2.71 -18.04 20.87
CA GLY A 39 -2.56 -16.91 21.80
C GLY A 39 -1.12 -16.39 21.94
N PHE A 40 -0.27 -16.58 20.93
CA PHE A 40 1.11 -16.09 20.94
C PHE A 40 1.14 -14.55 20.92
N ASP A 41 2.10 -13.94 21.62
CA ASP A 41 2.30 -12.49 21.59
C ASP A 41 3.03 -12.04 20.31
N ILE A 42 2.37 -12.20 19.16
CA ILE A 42 2.88 -11.77 17.86
C ILE A 42 2.75 -10.25 17.77
N ARG A 43 3.89 -9.55 17.86
CA ARG A 43 4.00 -8.09 17.75
C ARG A 43 4.31 -7.62 16.34
N SER A 44 4.84 -8.51 15.49
CA SER A 44 5.43 -8.11 14.20
C SER A 44 5.32 -9.20 13.14
N VAL A 45 5.07 -8.76 11.91
CA VAL A 45 5.07 -9.60 10.71
C VAL A 45 5.98 -8.94 9.67
N ILE A 46 6.88 -9.73 9.08
CA ILE A 46 7.75 -9.31 7.98
C ILE A 46 7.49 -10.20 6.77
N SER A 47 7.06 -9.59 5.68
CA SER A 47 6.76 -10.29 4.44
C SER A 47 7.75 -9.87 3.36
N ILE A 48 8.59 -10.82 2.95
CA ILE A 48 9.59 -10.66 1.89
C ILE A 48 8.95 -11.10 0.59
N ALA A 49 8.92 -10.22 -0.41
CA ALA A 49 8.36 -10.44 -1.74
C ALA A 49 7.09 -11.34 -1.75
N PRO A 50 6.08 -11.05 -0.91
CA PRO A 50 5.03 -12.01 -0.64
C PRO A 50 4.05 -12.11 -1.81
N VAL A 51 3.40 -13.26 -1.94
CA VAL A 51 2.10 -13.35 -2.63
C VAL A 51 0.98 -12.86 -1.70
N ASP A 52 -0.24 -12.75 -2.22
CA ASP A 52 -1.41 -12.49 -1.40
C ASP A 52 -2.71 -12.93 -2.09
N GLY A 53 -3.58 -13.64 -1.36
CA GLY A 53 -4.84 -14.18 -1.85
C GLY A 53 -4.73 -15.56 -2.47
N GLN A 54 -3.70 -16.35 -2.13
CA GLN A 54 -3.66 -17.77 -2.53
C GLN A 54 -4.54 -18.63 -1.63
N TYR A 55 -4.68 -18.24 -0.37
CA TYR A 55 -5.58 -18.87 0.57
C TYR A 55 -6.61 -17.85 1.07
N LEU A 56 -7.88 -18.20 0.95
CA LEU A 56 -9.03 -17.36 1.31
C LEU A 56 -9.86 -18.11 2.36
N PRO A 57 -9.55 -17.97 3.66
CA PRO A 57 -10.33 -18.62 4.71
C PRO A 57 -11.80 -18.15 4.63
N ALA A 58 -12.73 -19.10 4.59
CA ALA A 58 -14.15 -18.83 4.35
C ALA A 58 -14.41 -17.94 3.12
N ASP A 59 -13.73 -18.22 2.01
CA ASP A 59 -13.84 -17.57 0.69
C ASP A 59 -13.59 -16.05 0.70
N ARG A 60 -12.89 -15.55 1.71
CA ARG A 60 -12.56 -14.13 1.86
C ARG A 60 -11.13 -13.93 2.33
N ARG A 61 -10.66 -12.69 2.23
CA ARG A 61 -9.35 -12.31 2.76
C ARG A 61 -9.41 -12.25 4.28
N ALA A 62 -8.37 -12.76 4.92
CA ALA A 62 -8.27 -12.71 6.37
C ALA A 62 -8.23 -11.24 6.85
N PRO A 63 -9.05 -10.86 7.86
CA PRO A 63 -8.94 -9.56 8.50
C PRO A 63 -7.62 -9.47 9.26
N LEU A 64 -6.87 -8.39 9.05
CA LEU A 64 -5.55 -8.18 9.65
C LEU A 64 -5.60 -6.96 10.56
N ARG A 65 -5.19 -7.13 11.80
CA ARG A 65 -5.23 -6.06 12.80
C ARG A 65 -4.14 -6.22 13.86
N ASP A 66 -3.70 -5.08 14.38
CA ASP A 66 -2.85 -4.90 15.56
C ASP A 66 -1.56 -5.75 15.57
N PHE A 67 -0.75 -5.64 14.52
CA PHE A 67 0.66 -6.01 14.54
C PHE A 67 1.47 -5.04 13.68
N ASN A 68 2.74 -4.81 14.03
CA ASN A 68 3.64 -4.05 13.15
C ASN A 68 3.92 -4.83 11.87
N TYR A 69 3.98 -4.15 10.73
CA TYR A 69 4.16 -4.83 9.44
C TYR A 69 5.27 -4.23 8.57
N LEU A 70 6.26 -5.04 8.21
CA LEU A 70 7.25 -4.68 7.21
C LEU A 70 7.03 -5.53 5.96
N VAL A 71 6.98 -4.88 4.81
CA VAL A 71 6.94 -5.57 3.53
C VAL A 71 7.90 -4.94 2.55
N PHE A 72 8.62 -5.78 1.80
CA PHE A 72 9.47 -5.27 0.72
C PHE A 72 9.49 -6.21 -0.47
N HIS A 73 9.67 -5.63 -1.65
CA HIS A 73 9.53 -6.32 -2.93
C HIS A 73 10.47 -5.74 -3.97
N GLY A 74 10.96 -6.60 -4.87
CA GLY A 74 11.92 -6.20 -5.90
C GLY A 74 11.27 -5.80 -7.22
N SER A 75 11.81 -4.81 -7.92
CA SER A 75 11.22 -4.39 -9.20
C SER A 75 11.41 -5.38 -10.35
N HIS A 76 12.38 -6.28 -10.21
CA HIS A 76 12.75 -7.33 -11.16
C HIS A 76 12.38 -8.72 -10.63
N ASP A 77 11.43 -8.78 -9.69
CA ASP A 77 10.87 -10.05 -9.24
C ASP A 77 10.17 -10.77 -10.42
N GLY A 78 10.71 -11.93 -10.78
CA GLY A 78 10.22 -12.73 -11.90
C GLY A 78 9.16 -13.77 -11.52
N ASP A 79 8.97 -14.09 -10.25
CA ASP A 79 8.01 -15.12 -9.78
C ASP A 79 6.73 -14.46 -9.25
N VAL A 80 6.88 -13.40 -8.46
CA VAL A 80 5.81 -12.51 -8.00
C VAL A 80 6.01 -11.16 -8.68
N THR A 81 5.59 -11.09 -9.94
CA THR A 81 5.88 -10.00 -10.88
C THR A 81 5.29 -8.63 -10.50
N SER A 82 4.47 -8.56 -9.46
CA SER A 82 3.89 -7.33 -8.94
C SER A 82 3.88 -7.32 -7.41
N PHE A 83 3.88 -6.14 -6.80
CA PHE A 83 4.04 -5.94 -5.35
C PHE A 83 2.76 -6.34 -4.56
N HIS A 84 2.42 -7.63 -4.56
CA HIS A 84 1.24 -8.19 -3.90
C HIS A 84 1.16 -7.89 -2.40
N GLY A 85 2.31 -7.73 -1.74
CA GLY A 85 2.39 -7.34 -0.35
C GLY A 85 1.71 -6.02 0.02
N LEU A 86 1.47 -5.13 -0.96
CA LEU A 86 0.68 -3.91 -0.76
C LEU A 86 -0.78 -4.22 -0.37
N ARG A 87 -1.33 -5.35 -0.82
CA ARG A 87 -2.69 -5.79 -0.42
C ARG A 87 -2.79 -6.06 1.08
N ILE A 88 -1.75 -6.66 1.67
CA ILE A 88 -1.64 -6.91 3.11
C ILE A 88 -1.46 -5.58 3.84
N PHE A 89 -0.57 -4.73 3.32
CA PHE A 89 -0.33 -3.39 3.86
C PHE A 89 -1.61 -2.55 3.92
N ASN A 90 -2.38 -2.49 2.84
CA ASN A 90 -3.59 -1.67 2.73
C ASN A 90 -4.66 -2.11 3.74
N ARG A 91 -4.97 -3.41 3.80
CA ARG A 91 -6.05 -3.93 4.67
C ARG A 91 -5.69 -4.06 6.15
N LEU A 92 -4.42 -3.93 6.52
CA LEU A 92 -3.99 -4.02 7.91
C LEU A 92 -4.45 -2.77 8.67
N GLN A 93 -5.30 -2.98 9.68
CA GLN A 93 -5.82 -1.94 10.54
C GLN A 93 -5.13 -1.90 11.90
N PHE A 94 -5.09 -0.73 12.52
CA PHE A 94 -4.58 -0.54 13.87
C PHE A 94 -5.70 -0.11 14.80
N ALA A 95 -5.76 -0.70 15.98
CA ALA A 95 -6.60 -0.20 17.06
C ALA A 95 -6.17 1.21 17.45
N SER A 96 -7.17 2.03 17.80
CA SER A 96 -6.94 3.39 18.31
C SER A 96 -6.06 3.37 19.56
N GLY A 97 -5.07 4.25 19.61
CA GLY A 97 -4.13 4.37 20.74
C GLY A 97 -3.06 3.28 20.81
N SER A 98 -2.95 2.41 19.80
CA SER A 98 -1.77 1.54 19.67
C SER A 98 -0.50 2.35 19.33
N ASP A 99 0.67 1.77 19.57
CA ASP A 99 1.95 2.25 19.00
C ASP A 99 2.43 1.19 18.00
N MET A 100 1.79 1.18 16.84
CA MET A 100 2.11 0.29 15.75
C MET A 100 2.33 1.06 14.45
N PHE A 101 3.18 0.51 13.59
CA PHE A 101 3.42 1.04 12.26
C PHE A 101 3.55 -0.06 11.22
N LYS A 102 3.33 0.34 9.97
CA LYS A 102 3.55 -0.48 8.79
C LYS A 102 4.41 0.27 7.78
N SER A 103 5.29 -0.47 7.10
CA SER A 103 6.14 0.07 6.03
C SER A 103 6.18 -0.87 4.84
N ALA A 104 6.05 -0.30 3.64
CA ALA A 104 6.26 -0.98 2.37
C ALA A 104 7.44 -0.36 1.63
N VAL A 105 8.36 -1.19 1.12
CA VAL A 105 9.55 -0.73 0.40
C VAL A 105 9.71 -1.47 -0.93
N TYR A 106 9.71 -0.72 -2.03
CA TYR A 106 9.99 -1.23 -3.36
C TYR A 106 11.47 -1.01 -3.70
N VAL A 107 12.19 -2.09 -4.00
CA VAL A 107 13.64 -2.07 -4.21
C VAL A 107 13.94 -2.25 -5.70
N TYR A 108 14.49 -1.21 -6.32
CA TYR A 108 14.81 -1.26 -7.73
C TYR A 108 15.93 -2.27 -8.01
N ARG A 109 15.79 -3.06 -9.08
CA ARG A 109 16.71 -4.13 -9.53
C ARG A 109 16.80 -5.35 -8.62
N ALA A 110 16.08 -5.41 -7.52
CA ALA A 110 15.96 -6.64 -6.73
C ALA A 110 15.03 -7.64 -7.44
N ASN A 111 15.38 -8.93 -7.39
CA ASN A 111 14.57 -10.03 -7.90
C ASN A 111 13.90 -10.83 -6.77
N HIS A 112 13.22 -11.93 -7.09
CA HIS A 112 12.60 -12.81 -6.08
C HIS A 112 13.64 -13.63 -5.30
N GLY A 113 14.62 -14.21 -5.99
CA GLY A 113 15.44 -15.26 -5.40
C GLY A 113 16.57 -14.77 -4.50
N GLN A 114 17.13 -13.58 -4.75
CA GLN A 114 18.37 -13.14 -4.07
C GLN A 114 18.15 -12.64 -2.63
N TRP A 115 16.91 -12.62 -2.12
CA TRP A 115 16.65 -12.39 -0.69
C TRP A 115 17.26 -13.48 0.21
N ASN A 116 17.62 -14.64 -0.36
CA ASN A 116 18.33 -15.73 0.32
C ASN A 116 19.53 -16.22 -0.52
N THR A 117 20.28 -17.19 0.00
CA THR A 117 21.50 -17.71 -0.63
C THR A 117 21.27 -18.93 -1.53
N VAL A 118 20.04 -19.44 -1.61
CA VAL A 118 19.72 -20.71 -2.30
C VAL A 118 19.09 -20.49 -3.67
N TRP A 119 18.15 -19.54 -3.81
CA TRP A 119 17.36 -19.40 -5.05
C TRP A 119 18.09 -18.63 -6.16
N GLY A 120 18.90 -17.63 -5.79
CA GLY A 120 19.75 -16.88 -6.73
C GLY A 120 18.98 -16.00 -7.72
N ALA A 121 19.58 -15.76 -8.89
CA ALA A 121 19.05 -14.83 -9.91
C ALA A 121 17.91 -15.42 -10.79
N HIS A 122 17.70 -16.74 -10.74
CA HIS A 122 16.89 -17.47 -11.72
C HIS A 122 15.49 -17.76 -11.18
N ASP A 123 14.68 -16.73 -10.93
CA ASP A 123 13.37 -16.81 -10.28
C ASP A 123 12.46 -17.91 -10.87
N ASN A 124 12.48 -18.08 -12.19
CA ASN A 124 11.68 -19.09 -12.91
C ASN A 124 12.52 -20.27 -13.42
N GLY A 125 13.58 -20.61 -12.69
CA GLY A 125 14.46 -21.73 -12.99
C GLY A 125 15.40 -21.49 -14.19
N PRO A 126 15.99 -22.55 -14.76
CA PRO A 126 17.11 -22.45 -15.70
C PRO A 126 16.80 -21.70 -17.01
N ARG A 127 15.51 -21.50 -17.34
CA ARG A 127 15.09 -20.78 -18.55
C ARG A 127 14.93 -19.27 -18.33
N SER A 128 15.05 -18.79 -17.10
CA SER A 128 15.00 -17.36 -16.75
C SER A 128 15.83 -16.45 -17.66
N PRO A 129 17.07 -16.79 -18.08
CA PRO A 129 17.87 -15.90 -18.94
C PRO A 129 17.25 -15.63 -20.32
N ARG A 130 16.22 -16.38 -20.74
CA ARG A 130 15.52 -16.16 -22.01
C ARG A 130 14.47 -15.06 -21.95
N ILE A 131 14.03 -14.70 -20.75
CA ILE A 131 12.86 -13.83 -20.53
C ILE A 131 13.09 -12.76 -19.44
N LEU A 132 14.13 -12.91 -18.61
CA LEU A 132 14.48 -11.96 -17.54
C LEU A 132 15.83 -11.29 -17.84
N ALA A 133 15.93 -9.99 -17.56
CA ALA A 133 17.16 -9.21 -17.65
C ALA A 133 18.06 -9.43 -16.42
N LEU A 134 18.79 -10.55 -16.40
CA LEU A 134 19.58 -10.98 -15.23
C LEU A 134 20.81 -10.08 -14.96
N ASP A 135 21.36 -9.47 -16.00
CA ASP A 135 22.45 -8.48 -15.94
C ASP A 135 21.99 -7.16 -15.31
N GLY A 136 20.70 -6.87 -15.42
CA GLY A 136 20.04 -5.74 -14.78
C GLY A 136 19.76 -5.94 -13.29
N LEU A 137 20.14 -7.05 -12.67
CA LEU A 137 19.87 -7.27 -11.24
C LEU A 137 20.84 -6.50 -10.34
N LEU A 138 20.38 -6.21 -9.13
CA LEU A 138 21.22 -5.78 -8.03
C LEU A 138 22.15 -6.96 -7.65
N PRO A 139 23.41 -6.72 -7.25
CA PRO A 139 24.26 -7.79 -6.77
C PRO A 139 23.58 -8.56 -5.61
N PRO A 140 23.72 -9.90 -5.53
CA PRO A 140 23.03 -10.70 -4.52
C PRO A 140 23.35 -10.25 -3.08
N GLU A 141 24.59 -9.89 -2.81
CA GLU A 141 25.06 -9.38 -1.52
C GLU A 141 24.40 -8.06 -1.15
N ASP A 142 24.25 -7.15 -2.10
CA ASP A 142 23.59 -5.87 -1.92
C ASP A 142 22.10 -6.08 -1.59
N GLN A 143 21.41 -6.95 -2.33
CA GLN A 143 20.00 -7.25 -2.07
C GLN A 143 19.80 -7.85 -0.66
N ARG A 144 20.70 -8.74 -0.21
CA ARG A 144 20.68 -9.27 1.15
C ARG A 144 21.06 -8.24 2.20
N GLU A 145 21.96 -7.31 1.88
CA GLU A 145 22.36 -6.22 2.78
C GLU A 145 21.19 -5.29 3.06
N PHE A 146 20.42 -4.92 2.05
CA PHE A 146 19.13 -4.23 2.24
C PHE A 146 18.24 -5.00 3.22
N GLY A 147 18.04 -6.31 2.96
CA GLY A 147 17.21 -7.16 3.80
C GLY A 147 17.70 -7.20 5.24
N ARG A 148 19.01 -7.33 5.46
CA ARG A 148 19.64 -7.31 6.78
C ARG A 148 19.38 -6.00 7.51
N VAL A 149 19.58 -4.85 6.86
CA VAL A 149 19.37 -3.52 7.46
C VAL A 149 17.91 -3.32 7.86
N PHE A 150 16.98 -3.51 6.92
CA PHE A 150 15.56 -3.26 7.17
C PHE A 150 14.96 -4.23 8.19
N VAL A 151 15.27 -5.53 8.09
CA VAL A 151 14.77 -6.53 9.06
C VAL A 151 15.33 -6.26 10.45
N SER A 152 16.64 -6.00 10.59
CA SER A 152 17.24 -5.77 11.91
C SER A 152 16.68 -4.50 12.56
N ALA A 153 16.65 -3.39 11.82
CA ALA A 153 16.09 -2.13 12.29
C ALA A 153 14.62 -2.27 12.72
N PHE A 154 13.83 -3.02 11.95
CA PHE A 154 12.41 -3.23 12.26
C PHE A 154 12.24 -4.01 13.56
N LEU A 155 12.98 -5.12 13.71
CA LEU A 155 12.96 -5.94 14.92
C LEU A 155 13.49 -5.19 16.15
N ASP A 156 14.49 -4.33 15.99
CA ASP A 156 15.01 -3.49 17.06
C ASP A 156 13.95 -2.50 17.57
N ILE A 157 13.17 -1.89 16.68
CA ILE A 157 12.06 -1.03 17.08
C ILE A 157 10.95 -1.86 17.74
N THR A 158 10.44 -2.87 17.03
CA THR A 158 9.15 -3.47 17.39
C THR A 158 9.23 -4.52 18.49
N LEU A 159 10.40 -5.13 18.70
CA LEU A 159 10.59 -6.14 19.74
C LEU A 159 11.46 -5.64 20.90
N LYS A 160 12.34 -4.67 20.67
CA LYS A 160 13.27 -4.14 21.69
C LYS A 160 12.98 -2.71 22.12
N GLY A 161 12.07 -2.00 21.46
CA GLY A 161 11.72 -0.61 21.78
C GLY A 161 12.80 0.40 21.41
N ASP A 162 13.70 0.07 20.47
CA ASP A 162 14.75 0.98 20.02
C ASP A 162 14.25 1.87 18.88
N ASP A 163 13.59 2.97 19.25
CA ASP A 163 12.98 3.90 18.29
C ASP A 163 13.97 4.70 17.43
N ARG A 164 15.29 4.61 17.70
CA ARG A 164 16.31 5.37 16.95
C ARG A 164 16.28 5.07 15.45
N TYR A 165 15.79 3.88 15.06
CA TYR A 165 15.71 3.47 13.67
C TYR A 165 14.38 3.79 12.99
N ARG A 166 13.35 4.25 13.72
CA ARG A 166 12.01 4.52 13.15
C ARG A 166 12.04 5.47 11.94
N PRO A 167 12.88 6.53 11.89
CA PRO A 167 12.97 7.40 10.71
C PRO A 167 13.30 6.67 9.40
N LEU A 168 14.02 5.53 9.45
CA LEU A 168 14.37 4.70 8.28
C LEU A 168 13.13 4.27 7.49
N PHE A 169 12.04 3.97 8.19
CA PHE A 169 10.83 3.42 7.59
C PHE A 169 9.93 4.49 6.99
N ARG A 170 10.10 5.75 7.42
CA ARG A 170 9.47 6.94 6.81
C ARG A 170 10.27 7.41 5.59
N ASP A 171 11.59 7.47 5.73
CA ASP A 171 12.48 7.93 4.67
C ASP A 171 13.77 7.09 4.63
N HIS A 172 13.88 6.24 3.61
CA HIS A 172 15.04 5.37 3.42
C HIS A 172 16.36 6.16 3.25
N ARG A 173 16.31 7.43 2.84
CA ARG A 173 17.51 8.26 2.59
C ARG A 173 18.29 8.53 3.87
N VAL A 174 17.65 8.45 5.04
CA VAL A 174 18.30 8.58 6.36
C VAL A 174 19.36 7.51 6.59
N ALA A 175 19.21 6.33 5.97
CA ALA A 175 20.19 5.25 6.06
C ALA A 175 21.54 5.57 5.38
N GLY A 176 21.53 6.49 4.41
CA GLY A 176 22.70 6.85 3.62
C GLY A 176 23.45 5.63 3.08
N ALA A 177 24.73 5.52 3.45
CA ALA A 177 25.64 4.49 2.97
C ALA A 177 25.37 3.08 3.52
N TRP A 178 24.41 2.89 4.44
CA TRP A 178 24.02 1.56 4.90
C TRP A 178 23.22 0.80 3.83
N LEU A 179 22.56 1.51 2.92
CA LEU A 179 21.80 0.88 1.85
C LEU A 179 22.65 0.77 0.58
N PRO A 180 22.48 -0.34 -0.16
CA PRO A 180 23.04 -0.46 -1.51
C PRO A 180 22.61 0.68 -2.42
N LYS A 181 23.45 1.01 -3.40
CA LYS A 181 23.15 2.03 -4.41
C LYS A 181 22.12 1.51 -5.41
N THR A 182 20.85 1.85 -5.19
CA THR A 182 19.74 1.66 -6.13
C THR A 182 18.64 2.66 -5.81
N MET A 183 17.50 2.58 -6.51
CA MET A 183 16.32 3.39 -6.20
C MET A 183 15.40 2.64 -5.23
N TYR A 184 14.79 3.38 -4.32
CA TYR A 184 13.81 2.86 -3.37
C TYR A 184 12.56 3.73 -3.39
N ILE A 185 11.39 3.10 -3.27
CA ILE A 185 10.11 3.77 -3.01
C ILE A 185 9.59 3.26 -1.69
N THR A 186 9.25 4.17 -0.78
CA THR A 186 8.83 3.85 0.58
C THR A 186 7.41 4.34 0.81
N ARG A 187 6.57 3.52 1.43
CA ARG A 187 5.31 3.93 2.05
C ARG A 187 5.37 3.63 3.54
N PHE A 188 4.84 4.53 4.34
CA PHE A 188 4.80 4.42 5.79
C PHE A 188 3.41 4.81 6.28
N MET A 189 2.94 4.14 7.32
CA MET A 189 1.75 4.55 8.07
C MET A 189 1.92 4.07 9.50
N ASP A 190 1.61 4.92 10.47
CA ASP A 190 1.48 4.51 11.87
C ASP A 190 0.05 4.68 12.36
N SER A 191 -0.21 4.10 13.53
CA SER A 191 -1.49 4.13 14.27
C SER A 191 -2.03 5.52 14.61
N SER A 192 -1.22 6.58 14.46
CA SER A 192 -1.68 7.97 14.61
C SER A 192 -2.37 8.50 13.36
N PHE A 193 -2.22 7.82 12.21
CA PHE A 193 -2.86 8.22 10.95
C PHE A 193 -4.39 8.30 11.11
N ARG A 194 -4.96 9.38 10.57
CA ARG A 194 -6.40 9.63 10.52
C ARG A 194 -6.76 9.90 9.05
N PRO A 195 -7.49 8.99 8.37
CA PRO A 195 -7.85 9.20 6.97
C PRO A 195 -8.90 10.31 6.87
N LEU A 196 -8.61 11.34 6.06
CA LEU A 196 -9.62 12.31 5.62
C LEU A 196 -10.47 11.75 4.47
N ALA A 197 -9.81 11.08 3.52
CA ALA A 197 -10.42 10.35 2.42
C ALA A 197 -9.42 9.29 1.90
N ASP A 198 -9.66 8.03 2.22
CA ASP A 198 -9.00 6.86 1.65
C ASP A 198 -9.85 6.13 0.60
N PHE A 199 -11.13 6.54 0.46
CA PHE A 199 -12.08 6.11 -0.58
C PHE A 199 -12.47 4.62 -0.49
N GLU A 200 -12.29 3.99 0.67
CA GLU A 200 -12.58 2.57 0.87
C GLU A 200 -13.98 2.32 1.46
N GLU A 201 -14.60 3.35 2.05
CA GLU A 201 -15.78 3.24 2.91
C GLU A 201 -17.10 3.10 2.16
N ASP A 202 -17.25 3.78 1.01
CA ASP A 202 -18.48 3.80 0.23
C ASP A 202 -18.24 4.08 -1.27
N ILE A 203 -19.23 4.63 -1.97
CA ILE A 203 -19.20 4.95 -3.41
C ILE A 203 -19.58 6.42 -3.68
N ASP A 204 -19.85 7.19 -2.63
CA ASP A 204 -20.26 8.58 -2.73
C ASP A 204 -19.00 9.46 -2.77
N VAL A 205 -18.63 9.83 -3.99
CA VAL A 205 -17.45 10.63 -4.32
C VAL A 205 -17.42 12.02 -3.66
N THR A 206 -18.50 12.44 -3.01
CA THR A 206 -18.64 13.72 -2.30
C THR A 206 -18.39 13.59 -0.80
N THR A 207 -18.13 12.39 -0.29
CA THR A 207 -17.89 12.13 1.14
C THR A 207 -16.46 11.67 1.39
N GLY A 208 -15.93 11.94 2.58
CA GLY A 208 -14.62 11.45 3.00
C GLY A 208 -14.72 10.43 4.14
N SER A 209 -13.62 9.72 4.39
CA SER A 209 -13.57 8.58 5.33
C SER A 209 -13.79 8.99 6.78
N ALA A 210 -13.45 10.22 7.13
CA ALA A 210 -13.78 10.77 8.43
C ALA A 210 -15.23 11.27 8.44
N PRO A 211 -16.07 10.85 9.42
CA PRO A 211 -17.47 11.25 9.46
C PRO A 211 -17.68 12.77 9.34
N GLY A 212 -18.51 13.17 8.37
CA GLY A 212 -18.85 14.57 8.11
C GLY A 212 -17.84 15.36 7.28
N VAL A 213 -16.72 14.75 6.87
CA VAL A 213 -15.85 15.34 5.84
C VAL A 213 -16.56 15.25 4.49
N THR A 214 -16.55 16.36 3.75
CA THR A 214 -17.11 16.43 2.40
C THR A 214 -16.06 16.81 1.38
N LEU A 215 -16.19 16.26 0.18
CA LEU A 215 -15.28 16.41 -0.94
C LEU A 215 -15.97 17.16 -2.07
N HIS A 216 -15.26 18.11 -2.67
CA HIS A 216 -15.77 18.87 -3.80
C HIS A 216 -14.70 19.06 -4.87
N GLY A 217 -14.98 18.54 -6.07
CA GLY A 217 -14.21 18.83 -7.27
C GLY A 217 -14.90 19.89 -8.11
N ALA A 218 -14.14 20.90 -8.51
CA ALA A 218 -14.54 21.91 -9.48
C ALA A 218 -13.61 21.82 -10.70
N ASP A 219 -14.18 22.06 -11.88
CA ASP A 219 -13.39 22.30 -13.10
C ASP A 219 -12.56 21.08 -13.57
N PHE A 220 -13.05 19.86 -13.33
CA PHE A 220 -12.46 18.61 -13.81
C PHE A 220 -13.22 18.05 -15.03
N SER A 221 -12.50 17.46 -15.99
CA SER A 221 -13.09 16.63 -17.04
C SER A 221 -13.39 15.20 -16.55
N THR A 222 -12.71 14.77 -15.49
CA THR A 222 -12.95 13.49 -14.81
C THR A 222 -12.87 13.70 -13.31
N TRP A 223 -13.92 13.32 -12.59
CA TRP A 223 -13.92 13.17 -11.13
C TRP A 223 -14.67 11.89 -10.79
N ARG A 224 -13.93 10.87 -10.35
CA ARG A 224 -14.50 9.59 -9.93
C ARG A 224 -13.58 8.87 -8.96
N GLU A 225 -14.15 7.98 -8.18
CA GLU A 225 -13.38 6.96 -7.48
C GLU A 225 -13.13 5.74 -8.38
N GLY A 226 -12.09 4.98 -8.06
CA GLY A 226 -11.80 3.76 -8.78
C GLY A 226 -10.57 3.04 -8.27
N ARG A 227 -10.49 1.76 -8.66
CA ARG A 227 -9.51 0.82 -8.16
C ARG A 227 -8.10 1.16 -8.59
N LEU A 228 -7.16 1.12 -7.66
CA LEU A 228 -5.74 1.12 -8.00
C LEU A 228 -5.27 -0.27 -8.43
N ASP A 229 -4.59 -0.32 -9.57
CA ASP A 229 -4.02 -1.54 -10.10
C ASP A 229 -2.51 -1.62 -9.83
N LEU A 230 -2.02 -2.85 -9.70
CA LEU A 230 -0.61 -3.19 -9.75
C LEU A 230 -0.12 -3.13 -11.20
N ARG A 231 1.20 -3.08 -11.37
CA ARG A 231 1.86 -3.13 -12.70
C ARG A 231 1.32 -4.25 -13.60
N SER A 232 1.03 -5.41 -13.03
CA SER A 232 0.50 -6.57 -13.74
C SER A 232 -0.29 -7.48 -12.81
N SER A 233 -1.13 -8.33 -13.38
CA SER A 233 -1.51 -9.56 -12.69
C SER A 233 -0.30 -10.49 -12.61
N ASN A 234 -0.16 -11.24 -11.51
CA ASN A 234 0.95 -12.19 -11.40
C ASN A 234 0.76 -13.41 -12.31
N ARG A 235 -0.50 -13.82 -12.49
CA ARG A 235 -0.94 -14.86 -13.42
C ARG A 235 -2.18 -14.37 -14.15
N ALA A 236 -2.44 -14.91 -15.34
CA ALA A 236 -3.63 -14.60 -16.13
C ALA A 236 -4.95 -14.79 -15.37
N THR A 237 -4.98 -15.67 -14.37
CA THR A 237 -6.17 -15.96 -13.55
C THR A 237 -6.26 -15.16 -12.26
N THR A 238 -5.26 -14.30 -11.97
CA THR A 238 -5.22 -13.49 -10.75
C THR A 238 -5.52 -12.03 -11.07
N SER A 239 -6.15 -11.31 -10.14
CA SER A 239 -6.40 -9.88 -10.28
C SER A 239 -5.09 -9.06 -10.26
N SER A 240 -5.04 -7.99 -11.05
CA SER A 240 -4.03 -6.92 -10.93
C SER A 240 -4.37 -5.91 -9.82
N SER A 241 -5.53 -5.98 -9.19
CA SER A 241 -5.95 -5.01 -8.16
C SER A 241 -4.97 -4.90 -6.98
N GLN A 242 -4.71 -3.70 -6.49
CA GLN A 242 -4.04 -3.46 -5.21
C GLN A 242 -4.97 -3.64 -3.99
N LEU A 243 -6.26 -3.85 -4.23
CA LEU A 243 -7.34 -3.93 -3.24
C LEU A 243 -7.43 -2.67 -2.39
N ASN A 244 -7.34 -1.54 -3.08
CA ASN A 244 -7.64 -0.23 -2.57
C ASN A 244 -8.18 0.62 -3.73
N GLN A 245 -8.83 1.70 -3.36
CA GLN A 245 -9.40 2.70 -4.21
C GLN A 245 -8.51 3.94 -4.22
N ALA A 246 -8.81 4.83 -5.17
CA ALA A 246 -8.26 6.17 -5.24
C ALA A 246 -9.23 7.08 -5.98
N LEU A 247 -9.04 8.37 -5.76
CA LEU A 247 -9.66 9.43 -6.53
C LEU A 247 -8.91 9.65 -7.85
N TRP A 248 -9.66 9.68 -8.95
CA TRP A 248 -9.18 9.95 -10.30
C TRP A 248 -9.66 11.33 -10.70
N LEU A 249 -8.71 12.25 -10.82
CA LEU A 249 -8.92 13.63 -11.26
C LEU A 249 -8.23 13.84 -12.59
N ALA A 250 -8.93 14.41 -13.56
CA ALA A 250 -8.35 14.80 -14.84
C ALA A 250 -8.90 16.15 -15.29
N TRP A 251 -8.06 16.98 -15.88
CA TRP A 251 -8.42 18.30 -16.39
C TRP A 251 -7.41 18.74 -17.45
N ASN A 252 -7.86 19.54 -18.40
CA ASN A 252 -6.99 20.29 -19.31
C ASN A 252 -7.39 21.77 -19.32
N ASN A 253 -6.70 22.62 -20.07
CA ASN A 253 -6.94 24.07 -20.10
C ASN A 253 -7.97 24.52 -21.15
N SER A 254 -8.78 23.62 -21.71
CA SER A 254 -9.66 23.90 -22.84
C SER A 254 -11.12 23.52 -22.54
N TYR A 255 -12.05 24.37 -22.96
CA TYR A 255 -13.47 24.03 -23.01
C TYR A 255 -13.85 23.40 -24.35
N ARG A 256 -14.85 22.54 -24.36
CA ARG A 256 -15.40 21.92 -25.57
C ARG A 256 -16.09 23.00 -26.41
N GLY A 257 -15.57 23.22 -27.62
CA GLY A 257 -16.19 24.17 -28.56
C GLY A 257 -15.95 25.65 -28.26
N SER A 258 -15.03 25.97 -27.35
CA SER A 258 -14.63 27.36 -27.05
C SER A 258 -13.10 27.53 -27.16
N ASP A 259 -12.68 28.70 -27.62
CA ASP A 259 -11.27 29.12 -27.64
C ASP A 259 -10.84 29.75 -26.31
N ASP A 260 -11.78 29.98 -25.38
CA ASP A 260 -11.48 30.54 -24.07
C ASP A 260 -10.78 29.50 -23.17
N PRO A 261 -9.71 29.90 -22.47
CA PRO A 261 -9.00 28.99 -21.58
C PRO A 261 -9.86 28.68 -20.35
N ALA A 262 -10.00 27.41 -20.04
CA ALA A 262 -10.74 26.97 -18.88
C ALA A 262 -9.91 27.19 -17.58
N PRO A 263 -10.53 27.56 -16.44
CA PRO A 263 -9.83 27.95 -15.22
C PRO A 263 -9.09 26.76 -14.58
N PRO A 264 -8.17 26.98 -13.63
CA PRO A 264 -7.52 25.88 -12.92
C PRO A 264 -8.54 24.96 -12.23
N ALA A 265 -8.35 23.65 -12.35
CA ALA A 265 -9.16 22.69 -11.59
C ALA A 265 -8.83 22.75 -10.10
N ALA A 266 -9.84 22.56 -9.25
CA ALA A 266 -9.70 22.66 -7.80
C ALA A 266 -10.40 21.52 -7.09
N PHE A 267 -9.69 20.86 -6.17
CA PHE A 267 -10.27 19.85 -5.29
C PHE A 267 -10.20 20.32 -3.84
N THR A 268 -11.33 20.30 -3.15
CA THR A 268 -11.50 20.87 -1.81
C THR A 268 -12.00 19.82 -0.83
N PHE A 269 -11.34 19.74 0.33
CA PHE A 269 -11.79 18.99 1.49
C PHE A 269 -12.40 19.97 2.50
N SER A 270 -13.63 19.72 2.94
CA SER A 270 -14.27 20.49 4.00
C SER A 270 -14.38 19.64 5.26
N LEU A 271 -13.87 20.16 6.37
CA LEU A 271 -13.91 19.49 7.66
C LEU A 271 -15.16 19.97 8.43
N PRO A 272 -15.89 19.07 9.10
CA PRO A 272 -17.00 19.48 9.94
C PRO A 272 -16.49 20.23 11.18
N ALA A 273 -17.36 21.08 11.74
CA ALA A 273 -17.04 21.84 12.95
C ALA A 273 -16.65 20.89 14.10
N GLY A 274 -15.53 21.18 14.76
CA GLY A 274 -15.03 20.40 15.91
C GLY A 274 -14.07 19.26 15.53
N LEU A 275 -14.02 18.79 14.28
CA LEU A 275 -13.13 17.67 13.91
C LEU A 275 -11.65 18.00 14.13
N ALA A 276 -11.23 19.22 13.78
CA ALA A 276 -9.86 19.67 14.00
C ALA A 276 -9.50 19.70 15.50
N GLU A 277 -10.44 20.03 16.37
CA GLU A 277 -10.25 20.01 17.83
C GLU A 277 -10.22 18.57 18.36
N GLU A 278 -11.14 17.72 17.90
CA GLU A 278 -11.20 16.29 18.24
C GLU A 278 -9.89 15.58 17.91
N TRP A 279 -9.33 15.88 16.73
CA TRP A 279 -8.05 15.31 16.28
C TRP A 279 -6.84 16.04 16.84
N SER A 280 -7.04 17.07 17.67
CA SER A 280 -5.97 17.90 18.24
C SER A 280 -5.03 18.43 17.15
N VAL A 281 -5.59 18.85 16.01
CA VAL A 281 -4.83 19.42 14.88
C VAL A 281 -4.11 20.67 15.36
N GLY A 282 -2.79 20.66 15.23
CA GLY A 282 -1.91 21.72 15.69
C GLY A 282 -0.66 21.88 14.82
N PRO A 283 0.33 22.68 15.27
CA PRO A 283 1.53 22.96 14.49
C PRO A 283 2.38 21.74 14.14
N GLU A 284 2.26 20.65 14.91
CA GLU A 284 2.98 19.39 14.69
C GLU A 284 2.20 18.40 13.80
N THR A 285 0.95 18.74 13.43
CA THR A 285 0.14 17.90 12.54
C THR A 285 0.61 18.08 11.10
N THR A 286 0.78 16.97 10.39
CA THR A 286 1.12 16.97 8.97
C THR A 286 -0.07 16.48 8.15
N LEU A 287 -0.39 17.20 7.07
CA LEU A 287 -1.28 16.71 6.02
C LEU A 287 -0.45 15.93 5.00
N GLU A 288 -0.78 14.66 4.81
CA GLU A 288 -0.13 13.79 3.83
C GLU A 288 -1.08 13.49 2.68
N MET A 289 -0.61 13.72 1.44
CA MET A 289 -1.36 13.41 0.21
C MET A 289 -0.51 12.49 -0.67
N HIS A 290 -1.11 11.37 -1.12
CA HIS A 290 -0.47 10.44 -2.05
C HIS A 290 -1.00 10.73 -3.45
N VAL A 291 -0.18 11.39 -4.28
CA VAL A 291 -0.57 11.82 -5.64
C VAL A 291 0.32 11.12 -6.67
N GLY A 292 -0.29 10.61 -7.74
CA GLY A 292 0.39 10.07 -8.90
C GLY A 292 -0.14 10.70 -10.18
N ALA A 293 0.76 11.10 -11.07
CA ALA A 293 0.40 11.54 -12.41
C ALA A 293 0.32 10.35 -13.36
N LEU A 294 -0.61 10.41 -14.32
CA LEU A 294 -0.75 9.45 -15.41
C LEU A 294 -0.38 10.12 -16.72
N ASP A 295 0.00 9.30 -17.71
CA ASP A 295 0.34 9.79 -19.05
C ASP A 295 -0.91 10.07 -19.91
N ASP A 296 -2.11 9.83 -19.37
CA ASP A 296 -3.37 10.07 -20.06
C ASP A 296 -3.60 11.58 -20.28
N GLU A 297 -3.92 11.97 -21.51
CA GLU A 297 -4.32 13.34 -21.84
C GLU A 297 -5.84 13.49 -21.69
N PRO A 298 -6.33 14.25 -20.70
CA PRO A 298 -7.76 14.48 -20.54
C PRO A 298 -8.36 15.24 -21.71
N GLY A 299 -9.58 14.86 -22.10
CA GLY A 299 -10.38 15.58 -23.08
C GLY A 299 -10.83 16.96 -22.58
N PRO A 300 -11.32 17.83 -23.49
CA PRO A 300 -11.80 19.17 -23.13
C PRO A 300 -12.94 19.09 -22.11
N ARG A 301 -13.01 20.11 -21.26
CA ARG A 301 -14.05 20.27 -20.23
C ARG A 301 -15.33 20.82 -20.84
N ASP A 302 -16.47 20.54 -20.24
CA ASP A 302 -17.72 21.16 -20.69
C ASP A 302 -17.81 22.60 -20.16
N HIS A 303 -18.37 23.50 -20.98
CA HIS A 303 -18.52 24.91 -20.59
C HIS A 303 -19.65 25.00 -19.55
N PRO A 304 -19.52 25.79 -18.47
CA PRO A 304 -20.57 25.92 -17.46
C PRO A 304 -21.92 26.36 -18.08
N ASP A 305 -21.89 27.17 -19.14
CA ASP A 305 -23.09 27.62 -19.86
C ASP A 305 -23.68 26.55 -20.81
N ALA A 306 -23.00 25.43 -21.04
CA ALA A 306 -23.49 24.35 -21.92
C ALA A 306 -24.54 23.47 -21.23
N GLU A 307 -24.55 23.40 -19.89
CA GLU A 307 -25.57 22.64 -19.15
C GLU A 307 -26.96 23.32 -19.17
N GLU A 308 -27.03 24.64 -19.41
CA GLU A 308 -28.31 25.37 -19.47
C GLU A 308 -29.08 25.16 -20.78
N GLU A 309 -28.43 24.74 -21.88
CA GLU A 309 -29.10 24.56 -23.17
C GLU A 309 -29.86 23.21 -23.29
N ASP A 310 -29.52 22.20 -22.49
CA ASP A 310 -30.12 20.85 -22.58
C ASP A 310 -31.37 20.67 -21.70
N GLU A 311 -31.64 21.56 -20.74
CA GLU A 311 -32.89 21.53 -19.93
C GLU A 311 -34.08 22.29 -20.57
N GLY A 312 -33.89 22.91 -21.74
CA GLY A 312 -34.89 23.74 -22.42
C GLY A 312 -35.75 23.03 -23.48
N GLY A 313 -35.61 21.72 -23.66
CA GLY A 313 -36.21 20.96 -24.77
C GLY A 313 -37.21 19.88 -24.37
N GLU A 314 -38.37 20.27 -23.82
CA GLU A 314 -39.61 19.46 -23.88
C GLU A 314 -40.63 20.06 -24.87
#